data_AF-A0A327LWA8-F1
#
_entry.id   AF-A0A327LWA8-F1
#
_cell.length_a   1.000
_cell.length_b   1.000
_cell.length_c   1.000
_cell.angle_alpha   90.00
_cell.angle_beta   90.00
_cell.angle_gamma   90.00
#
_symmetry.space_group_name_H-M   'P 1'
#
loop_
_entity.id
_entity.type
_entity.pdbx_description
1 polymer ?
#
loop_
_entity_poly.entity_id
_entity_poly.type
_entity_poly.pdbx_seq_one_letter_code
_entity_poly.pdbx_strand_id
1 'polypeptide(L)'
;MPEKLTEGLIKGLKFEGKPTTVRDAKVTGLMVAVNKTGKSYKVQRDLWQGQRGRKVLVKTVRHTLGGTDEMTLDDARSRALAVIEKIRQGIDPNAPPPDAAADAGTWTVRRLYEEYIADMRARDCAERSVENMLDRLNRYLSSWADTPLTEIKRSMAREEHRRISRDHGGPSANKTLRDFRAAYNFALKVVDDPDALPGNPVAAVTFNKERSSNRVIMPEDLPDWWAKIQALRNPLRRDMHTLGLLSGLRPGTLVSLRRDWVRTADRAISIPRMKSGRSFDLPLSGHMVEVAERILVTGAVLFPKSEWLFPTRSSKTGEVIATQVWKEKALPSDTGHILRHTYRTVAQGVGVDKVNARLLLDHTVPGIDGVYIHERALFDTLLAEQERMTAAIFALLEPEQQKIAG
;
A
#
# COMPACT_ATOMS: atom_id res chain seq x y z
N MET A 1 12.89 -42.81 41.56
CA MET A 1 13.36 -41.53 42.14
C MET A 1 14.26 -40.85 41.12
N PRO A 2 14.21 -39.52 40.95
CA PRO A 2 15.21 -38.81 40.15
C PRO A 2 16.57 -38.87 40.85
N GLU A 3 17.64 -39.06 40.08
CA GLU A 3 19.02 -39.16 40.56
C GLU A 3 19.87 -38.05 39.94
N LYS A 4 20.87 -37.56 40.67
CA LYS A 4 21.78 -36.55 40.12
C LYS A 4 22.67 -37.22 39.09
N LEU A 5 22.36 -37.07 37.81
CA LEU A 5 23.16 -37.64 36.75
C LEU A 5 24.57 -37.02 36.74
N THR A 6 25.56 -37.88 36.55
CA THR A 6 26.98 -37.54 36.33
C THR A 6 27.48 -38.31 35.10
N GLU A 7 28.52 -37.80 34.44
CA GLU A 7 29.13 -38.47 33.29
C GLU A 7 29.59 -39.89 33.61
N GLY A 8 30.19 -40.08 34.80
CA GLY A 8 30.61 -41.39 35.29
C GLY A 8 29.44 -42.36 35.47
N LEU A 9 28.34 -41.88 36.07
CA LEU A 9 27.12 -42.68 36.23
C LEU A 9 26.56 -43.11 34.87
N ILE A 10 26.46 -42.16 33.93
CA ILE A 10 25.92 -42.41 32.59
C ILE A 10 26.77 -43.43 31.83
N LYS A 11 28.10 -43.34 31.91
CA LYS A 11 29.03 -44.34 31.35
C LYS A 11 28.83 -45.72 31.97
N GLY A 12 28.59 -45.79 33.28
CA GLY A 12 28.38 -47.04 34.02
C GLY A 12 27.06 -47.76 33.75
N LEU A 13 26.02 -47.07 33.26
CA LEU A 13 24.72 -47.70 32.97
C LEU A 13 24.83 -48.82 31.93
N LYS A 14 24.26 -49.99 32.18
CA LYS A 14 24.26 -51.13 31.26
C LYS A 14 22.85 -51.61 30.96
N PHE A 15 22.69 -52.25 29.80
CA PHE A 15 21.43 -52.87 29.43
C PHE A 15 21.30 -54.22 30.15
N GLU A 16 20.35 -54.32 31.07
CA GLU A 16 20.09 -55.50 31.90
C GLU A 16 18.87 -56.28 31.40
N GLY A 17 18.84 -56.60 30.09
CA GLY A 17 17.78 -57.40 29.47
C GLY A 17 16.45 -56.67 29.20
N LYS A 18 16.24 -55.47 29.77
CA LYS A 18 15.07 -54.61 29.48
C LYS A 18 15.47 -53.13 29.39
N PRO A 19 14.76 -52.32 28.57
CA PRO A 19 15.02 -50.88 28.52
C PRO A 19 14.78 -50.23 29.89
N THR A 20 15.76 -49.46 30.36
CA THR A 20 15.67 -48.73 31.63
C THR A 20 15.86 -47.24 31.42
N THR A 21 15.33 -46.45 32.34
CA THR A 21 15.41 -44.99 32.25
C THR A 21 15.77 -44.39 33.59
N VAL A 22 16.79 -43.53 33.61
CA VAL A 22 17.25 -42.81 34.80
C VAL A 22 16.96 -41.32 34.62
N ARG A 23 16.25 -40.70 35.56
CA ARG A 23 15.83 -39.30 35.48
C ARG A 23 16.86 -38.38 36.13
N ASP A 24 17.12 -37.23 35.53
CA ASP A 24 17.99 -36.21 36.10
C ASP A 24 17.30 -35.45 37.22
N ALA A 25 17.99 -35.28 38.35
CA ALA A 25 17.52 -34.47 39.47
C ALA A 25 17.71 -32.96 39.24
N LYS A 26 18.64 -32.53 38.37
CA LYS A 26 18.87 -31.09 38.12
C LYS A 26 17.88 -30.50 37.12
N VAL A 27 17.59 -31.21 36.02
CA VAL A 27 16.62 -30.76 35.00
C VAL A 27 15.40 -31.68 35.01
N THR A 28 14.34 -31.25 35.70
CA THR A 28 13.09 -32.00 35.78
C THR A 28 12.49 -32.22 34.39
N GLY A 29 12.43 -33.49 33.96
CA GLY A 29 11.96 -33.89 32.64
C GLY A 29 13.06 -34.44 31.73
N LEU A 30 14.34 -34.23 32.06
CA LEU A 30 15.47 -34.89 31.39
C LEU A 30 15.65 -36.31 31.97
N MET A 31 15.96 -37.26 31.09
CA MET A 31 16.24 -38.65 31.44
C MET A 31 17.24 -39.27 30.47
N VAL A 32 17.98 -40.26 30.92
CA VAL A 32 18.80 -41.14 30.08
C VAL A 32 18.04 -42.44 29.89
N ALA A 33 17.79 -42.81 28.64
CA ALA A 33 17.18 -44.08 28.27
C ALA A 33 18.27 -45.04 27.78
N VAL A 34 18.39 -46.18 28.46
CA VAL A 34 19.32 -47.27 28.15
C VAL A 34 18.56 -48.35 27.38
N ASN A 35 18.93 -48.56 26.13
CA ASN A 35 18.32 -49.55 25.25
C ASN A 35 19.36 -50.61 24.87
N LYS A 36 18.91 -51.69 24.22
CA LYS A 36 19.77 -52.78 23.74
C LYS A 36 20.94 -52.29 22.88
N THR A 37 20.71 -51.24 22.08
CA THR A 37 21.65 -50.73 21.08
C THR A 37 22.46 -49.52 21.54
N GLY A 38 22.16 -48.94 22.71
CA GLY A 38 22.86 -47.74 23.18
C GLY A 38 22.07 -46.90 24.19
N LYS A 39 22.64 -45.75 24.57
CA LYS A 39 22.07 -44.83 25.55
C LYS A 39 21.74 -43.50 24.86
N SER A 40 20.61 -42.90 25.25
CA SER A 40 20.14 -41.65 24.66
C SER A 40 19.59 -40.71 25.71
N TYR A 41 19.82 -39.41 25.53
CA TYR A 41 19.16 -38.38 26.30
C TYR A 41 17.75 -38.14 25.75
N LYS A 42 16.76 -38.11 26.63
CA LYS A 42 15.36 -37.84 26.29
C LYS A 42 14.75 -36.82 27.22
N VAL A 43 13.78 -36.07 26.71
CA VAL A 43 12.92 -35.17 27.47
C VAL A 43 11.53 -35.77 27.53
N GLN A 44 10.93 -35.84 28.72
CA GLN A 44 9.53 -36.22 28.91
C GLN A 44 8.80 -35.14 29.69
N ARG A 45 7.79 -34.51 29.06
CA ARG A 45 6.92 -33.49 29.67
C ARG A 45 5.51 -33.55 29.09
N ASP A 46 4.55 -33.11 29.90
CA ASP A 46 3.17 -32.99 29.48
C ASP A 46 2.96 -31.70 28.68
N LEU A 47 2.34 -31.84 27.51
CA LEU A 47 1.94 -30.75 26.64
C LEU A 47 0.51 -30.33 27.02
N TRP A 48 0.37 -29.11 27.49
CA TRP A 48 -0.90 -28.51 27.88
C TRP A 48 -1.26 -27.37 26.92
N GLN A 49 -2.49 -27.36 26.40
CA GLN A 49 -2.98 -26.29 25.51
C GLN A 49 -4.24 -25.62 26.08
N GLY A 50 -4.43 -24.35 25.73
CA GLY A 50 -5.56 -23.53 26.19
C GLY A 50 -5.16 -22.28 26.95
N GLN A 51 -6.13 -21.42 27.23
CA GLN A 51 -5.92 -20.18 27.97
C GLN A 51 -5.52 -20.44 29.43
N ARG A 52 -4.79 -19.48 30.00
CA ARG A 52 -4.30 -19.53 31.40
C ARG A 52 -5.49 -19.76 32.35
N GLY A 53 -5.48 -20.88 33.08
CA GLY A 53 -6.56 -21.31 33.98
C GLY A 53 -7.55 -22.34 33.40
N ARG A 54 -7.52 -22.60 32.09
CA ARG A 54 -8.33 -23.64 31.41
C ARG A 54 -7.47 -24.53 30.50
N LYS A 55 -6.26 -24.84 30.95
CA LYS A 55 -5.35 -25.69 30.18
C LYS A 55 -5.82 -27.14 30.21
N VAL A 56 -5.95 -27.75 29.04
CA VAL A 56 -6.27 -29.18 28.87
C VAL A 56 -4.98 -29.92 28.52
N LEU A 57 -4.78 -31.09 29.13
CA LEU A 57 -3.67 -31.99 28.78
C LEU A 57 -3.92 -32.54 27.37
N VAL A 58 -3.02 -32.25 26.44
CA VAL A 58 -3.10 -32.76 25.07
C VAL A 58 -2.46 -34.13 24.99
N LYS A 59 -1.19 -34.24 25.39
CA LYS A 59 -0.44 -35.49 25.43
C LYS A 59 0.84 -35.36 26.26
N THR A 60 1.37 -36.47 26.73
CA THR A 60 2.75 -36.52 27.26
C THR A 60 3.73 -36.66 26.09
N VAL A 61 4.55 -35.63 25.87
CA VAL A 61 5.57 -35.62 24.84
C VAL A 61 6.84 -36.31 25.37
N ARG A 62 7.40 -37.21 24.56
CA ARG A 62 8.74 -37.77 24.78
C ARG A 62 9.62 -37.49 23.56
N HIS A 63 10.59 -36.60 23.70
CA HIS A 63 11.48 -36.16 22.64
C HIS A 63 12.90 -36.68 22.88
N THR A 64 13.58 -37.17 21.83
CA THR A 64 14.96 -37.68 21.94
C THR A 64 15.93 -36.59 21.53
N LEU A 65 16.87 -36.24 22.41
CA LEU A 65 17.86 -35.18 22.15
C LEU A 65 19.04 -35.69 21.31
N GLY A 66 19.43 -36.95 21.51
CA GLY A 66 20.55 -37.61 20.82
C GLY A 66 21.20 -38.71 21.67
N GLY A 67 22.24 -39.33 21.14
CA GLY A 67 23.03 -40.35 21.85
C GLY A 67 23.88 -39.76 22.98
N THR A 68 24.17 -40.55 24.02
CA THR A 68 25.10 -40.08 25.08
C THR A 68 26.53 -39.95 24.61
N ASP A 69 26.86 -40.54 23.46
CA ASP A 69 28.20 -40.49 22.86
C ASP A 69 28.37 -39.25 21.95
N GLU A 70 27.27 -38.58 21.60
CA GLU A 70 27.23 -37.43 20.68
C GLU A 70 27.23 -36.09 21.41
N MET A 71 26.91 -36.08 22.71
CA MET A 71 26.84 -34.85 23.51
C MET A 71 27.16 -35.11 24.98
N THR A 72 27.70 -34.09 25.64
CA THR A 72 27.92 -34.10 27.08
C THR A 72 26.60 -33.96 27.84
N LEU A 73 26.59 -34.35 29.11
CA LEU A 73 25.45 -34.17 30.01
C LEU A 73 25.07 -32.70 30.17
N ASP A 74 26.04 -31.79 30.09
CA ASP A 74 25.76 -30.35 30.21
C ASP A 74 25.08 -29.79 28.96
N ASP A 75 25.52 -30.21 27.77
CA ASP A 75 24.83 -29.91 26.51
C ASP A 75 23.43 -30.54 26.49
N ALA A 76 23.28 -31.78 26.94
CA ALA A 76 22.00 -32.45 27.08
C ALA A 76 21.04 -31.68 28.02
N ARG A 77 21.52 -31.11 29.13
CA ARG A 77 20.72 -30.27 30.03
C ARG A 77 20.29 -28.97 29.35
N SER A 78 21.19 -28.31 28.64
CA SER A 78 20.91 -27.06 27.91
C SER A 78 19.86 -27.28 26.81
N ARG A 79 20.02 -28.33 25.99
CA ARG A 79 19.05 -28.71 24.96
C ARG A 79 17.72 -29.16 25.56
N ALA A 80 17.75 -29.86 26.70
CA ALA A 80 16.53 -30.25 27.41
C ALA A 80 15.71 -29.03 27.84
N LEU A 81 16.34 -28.01 28.40
CA LEU A 81 15.66 -26.78 28.80
C LEU A 81 15.00 -26.08 27.61
N ALA A 82 15.68 -26.01 26.47
CA ALA A 82 15.11 -25.43 25.24
C ALA A 82 13.87 -26.20 24.76
N VAL A 83 13.90 -27.54 24.77
CA VAL A 83 12.76 -28.38 24.40
C VAL A 83 11.62 -28.25 25.41
N ILE A 84 11.92 -28.20 26.71
CA ILE A 84 10.92 -28.00 27.77
C ILE A 84 10.22 -26.64 27.61
N GLU A 85 10.95 -25.60 27.22
CA GLU A 85 10.38 -24.27 27.00
C GLU A 85 9.41 -24.26 25.81
N LYS A 86 9.74 -24.93 24.69
CA LYS A 86 8.82 -25.14 23.56
C LYS A 86 7.52 -25.83 24.01
N ILE A 87 7.63 -26.89 24.81
CA ILE A 87 6.46 -27.62 25.36
C ILE A 87 5.63 -26.72 26.28
N ARG A 88 6.25 -25.86 27.10
CA ARG A 88 5.54 -24.89 27.96
C ARG A 88 4.76 -23.85 27.16
N GLN A 89 5.26 -23.48 26.00
CA GLN A 89 4.62 -22.58 25.04
C GLN A 89 3.49 -23.25 24.25
N GLY A 90 3.26 -24.56 24.45
CA GLY A 90 2.23 -25.31 23.73
C GLY A 90 2.67 -25.85 22.37
N ILE A 91 3.96 -25.76 22.04
CA ILE A 91 4.55 -26.24 20.80
C ILE A 91 5.04 -27.68 21.00
N ASP A 92 4.62 -28.59 20.11
CA ASP A 92 5.07 -29.98 20.13
C ASP A 92 6.43 -30.14 19.40
N PRO A 93 7.53 -30.50 20.10
CA PRO A 93 8.85 -30.67 19.48
C PRO A 93 8.97 -31.93 18.61
N ASN A 94 8.00 -32.85 18.68
CA ASN A 94 7.94 -34.04 17.83
C ASN A 94 6.96 -33.86 16.66
N ALA A 95 6.32 -32.70 16.53
CA ALA A 95 5.57 -32.40 15.33
C ALA A 95 6.54 -32.49 14.13
N PRO A 96 6.15 -33.14 13.03
CA PRO A 96 6.96 -33.10 11.82
C PRO A 96 7.29 -31.64 11.50
N PRO A 97 8.55 -31.32 11.12
CA PRO A 97 8.85 -29.99 10.61
C PRO A 97 7.85 -29.68 9.49
N PRO A 98 7.37 -28.42 9.36
CA PRO A 98 6.59 -28.04 8.19
C PRO A 98 7.37 -28.48 6.95
N ASP A 99 6.77 -29.37 6.15
CA ASP A 99 7.41 -29.94 4.97
C ASP A 99 7.74 -28.79 4.00
N ALA A 100 9.02 -28.39 3.95
CA ALA A 100 9.50 -27.38 3.01
C ALA A 100 9.34 -27.82 1.53
N ALA A 101 9.02 -29.08 1.28
CA ALA A 101 8.70 -29.63 -0.05
C ALA A 101 7.18 -29.64 -0.37
N ALA A 102 6.30 -29.41 0.61
CA ALA A 102 4.86 -29.24 0.40
C ALA A 102 4.46 -27.79 0.02
N ASP A 103 5.42 -26.86 0.07
CA ASP A 103 5.25 -25.45 -0.30
C ASP A 103 4.93 -25.21 -1.78
N ALA A 104 5.15 -26.19 -2.66
CA ALA A 104 4.74 -26.09 -4.06
C ALA A 104 3.20 -26.10 -4.23
N GLY A 105 2.44 -26.64 -3.27
CA GLY A 105 0.97 -26.78 -3.37
C GLY A 105 0.16 -25.91 -2.41
N THR A 106 0.72 -25.49 -1.27
CA THR A 106 -0.05 -24.77 -0.25
C THR A 106 -0.04 -23.27 -0.51
N TRP A 107 -1.23 -22.69 -0.71
CA TRP A 107 -1.37 -21.24 -0.84
C TRP A 107 -1.22 -20.56 0.51
N THR A 108 -0.15 -19.80 0.69
CA THR A 108 0.02 -18.83 1.79
C THR A 108 -0.45 -17.44 1.35
N VAL A 109 -0.63 -16.52 2.31
CA VAL A 109 -0.92 -15.11 1.96
C VAL A 109 0.25 -14.47 1.19
N ARG A 110 1.49 -14.81 1.50
CA ARG A 110 2.66 -14.31 0.78
C ARG A 110 2.62 -14.75 -0.68
N ARG A 111 2.52 -16.06 -0.92
CA ARG A 111 2.39 -16.63 -2.26
C ARG A 111 1.20 -16.02 -3.01
N LEU A 112 0.08 -15.84 -2.31
CA LEU A 112 -1.12 -15.20 -2.85
C LEU A 112 -0.82 -13.82 -3.45
N TYR A 113 -0.11 -12.97 -2.71
CA TYR A 113 0.24 -11.64 -3.21
C TYR A 113 1.32 -11.70 -4.28
N GLU A 114 2.30 -12.59 -4.19
CA GLU A 114 3.35 -12.75 -5.20
C GLU A 114 2.76 -13.12 -6.57
N GLU A 115 1.91 -14.16 -6.63
CA GLU A 115 1.26 -14.57 -7.87
C GLU A 115 0.28 -13.52 -8.39
N TYR A 116 -0.52 -12.91 -7.50
CA TYR A 116 -1.44 -11.85 -7.92
C TYR A 116 -0.70 -10.60 -8.44
N ILE A 117 0.46 -10.27 -7.88
CA ILE A 117 1.29 -9.15 -8.37
C ILE A 117 1.91 -9.49 -9.72
N ALA A 118 2.38 -10.73 -9.92
CA ALA A 118 2.85 -11.17 -11.22
C ALA A 118 1.75 -11.04 -12.28
N ASP A 119 0.52 -11.46 -11.97
CA ASP A 119 -0.64 -11.27 -12.83
C ASP A 119 -0.97 -9.78 -13.06
N MET A 120 -0.92 -8.94 -12.02
CA MET A 120 -1.11 -7.50 -12.16
C MET A 120 -0.08 -6.87 -13.13
N ARG A 121 1.19 -7.28 -13.04
CA ARG A 121 2.25 -6.81 -13.94
C ARG A 121 2.05 -7.32 -15.37
N ALA A 122 1.66 -8.58 -15.54
CA ALA A 122 1.32 -9.15 -16.84
C ALA A 122 0.15 -8.42 -17.52
N ARG A 123 -0.72 -7.77 -16.74
CA ARG A 123 -1.83 -6.91 -17.21
C ARG A 123 -1.46 -5.43 -17.29
N ASP A 124 -0.17 -5.11 -17.40
CA ASP A 124 0.36 -3.74 -17.50
C ASP A 124 -0.11 -2.80 -16.39
N CYS A 125 -0.34 -3.33 -15.18
CA CYS A 125 -0.68 -2.49 -14.04
C CYS A 125 0.50 -1.59 -13.67
N ALA A 126 0.25 -0.31 -13.41
CA ALA A 126 1.29 0.63 -13.00
C ALA A 126 2.02 0.14 -11.74
N GLU A 127 3.35 0.16 -11.74
CA GLU A 127 4.19 -0.29 -10.60
C GLU A 127 3.80 0.38 -9.28
N ARG A 128 3.43 1.66 -9.31
CA ARG A 128 2.94 2.36 -8.11
C ARG A 128 1.70 1.70 -7.49
N SER A 129 0.84 1.07 -8.28
CA SER A 129 -0.31 0.32 -7.77
C SER A 129 0.13 -0.95 -7.04
N VAL A 130 1.14 -1.65 -7.59
CA VAL A 130 1.78 -2.83 -6.99
C VAL A 130 2.47 -2.46 -5.67
N GLU A 131 3.32 -1.44 -5.68
CA GLU A 131 4.02 -0.93 -4.49
C GLU A 131 3.04 -0.57 -3.37
N ASN A 132 1.98 0.16 -3.71
CA ASN A 132 0.95 0.53 -2.73
C ASN A 132 0.23 -0.68 -2.13
N MET A 133 0.03 -1.75 -2.90
CA MET A 133 -0.60 -2.99 -2.43
C MET A 133 0.35 -3.76 -1.50
N LEU A 134 1.61 -3.91 -1.88
CA LEU A 134 2.66 -4.52 -1.05
C LEU A 134 2.88 -3.75 0.26
N ASP A 135 2.89 -2.42 0.18
CA ASP A 135 3.02 -1.57 1.36
C ASP A 135 1.89 -1.82 2.37
N ARG A 136 0.65 -1.97 1.90
CA ARG A 136 -0.49 -2.30 2.78
C ARG A 136 -0.40 -3.71 3.35
N LEU A 137 0.04 -4.70 2.56
CA LEU A 137 0.32 -6.05 3.05
C LEU A 137 1.35 -5.99 4.20
N ASN A 138 2.50 -5.38 3.94
CA ASN A 138 3.62 -5.33 4.88
C ASN A 138 3.30 -4.51 6.14
N ARG A 139 2.50 -3.45 6.02
CA ARG A 139 2.12 -2.61 7.17
C ARG A 139 1.02 -3.21 8.02
N TYR A 140 0.01 -3.83 7.39
CA TYR A 140 -1.24 -4.15 8.07
C TYR A 140 -1.52 -5.64 8.19
N LEU A 141 -1.03 -6.46 7.27
CA LEU A 141 -1.28 -7.90 7.22
C LEU A 141 0.01 -8.72 7.31
N SER A 142 1.10 -8.14 7.85
CA SER A 142 2.39 -8.81 7.97
C SER A 142 2.33 -10.09 8.80
N SER A 143 1.51 -10.12 9.85
CA SER A 143 1.29 -11.31 10.67
C SER A 143 0.62 -12.46 9.92
N TRP A 144 -0.01 -12.19 8.77
CA TRP A 144 -0.68 -13.20 7.95
C TRP A 144 0.21 -13.72 6.82
N ALA A 145 1.32 -13.06 6.52
CA ALA A 145 2.10 -13.31 5.30
C ALA A 145 2.44 -14.80 5.14
N ASP A 146 2.94 -15.45 6.19
CA ASP A 146 3.34 -16.86 6.14
C ASP A 146 2.22 -17.82 6.58
N THR A 147 0.98 -17.32 6.76
CA THR A 147 -0.17 -18.14 7.16
C THR A 147 -0.81 -18.79 5.93
N PRO A 148 -1.13 -20.10 5.96
CA PRO A 148 -1.92 -20.76 4.93
C PRO A 148 -3.31 -20.11 4.75
N LEU A 149 -3.79 -19.99 3.51
CA LEU A 149 -5.11 -19.41 3.22
C LEU A 149 -6.26 -20.19 3.86
N THR A 150 -6.09 -21.50 4.08
CA THR A 150 -7.05 -22.38 4.76
C THR A 150 -7.22 -22.03 6.24
N GLU A 151 -6.23 -21.39 6.86
CA GLU A 151 -6.26 -20.97 8.26
C GLU A 151 -6.86 -19.57 8.45
N ILE A 152 -6.95 -18.76 7.38
CA ILE A 152 -7.51 -17.41 7.45
C ILE A 152 -9.04 -17.47 7.54
N LYS A 153 -9.55 -17.35 8.76
CA LYS A 153 -10.99 -17.43 9.05
C LYS A 153 -11.73 -16.11 8.78
N ARG A 154 -13.04 -16.22 8.51
CA ARG A 154 -13.99 -15.09 8.45
C ARG A 154 -13.95 -14.18 9.69
N SER A 155 -13.73 -14.75 10.88
CA SER A 155 -13.57 -13.98 12.12
C SER A 155 -12.28 -13.17 12.14
N MET A 156 -11.18 -13.74 11.66
CA MET A 156 -9.88 -13.06 11.58
C MET A 156 -9.95 -11.86 10.64
N ALA A 157 -10.58 -12.00 9.47
CA ALA A 157 -10.80 -10.87 8.54
C ALA A 157 -11.62 -9.73 9.13
N ARG A 158 -12.68 -10.04 9.90
CA ARG A 158 -13.46 -9.03 10.62
C ARG A 158 -12.64 -8.33 11.70
N GLU A 159 -11.88 -9.09 12.48
CA GLU A 159 -11.10 -8.53 13.58
C GLU A 159 -9.94 -7.67 13.07
N GLU A 160 -9.23 -8.11 12.04
CA GLU A 160 -8.18 -7.32 11.41
C GLU A 160 -8.73 -6.05 10.77
N HIS A 161 -9.88 -6.12 10.09
CA HIS A 161 -10.51 -4.92 9.55
C HIS A 161 -10.86 -3.92 10.65
N ARG A 162 -11.43 -4.37 11.77
CA ARG A 162 -11.74 -3.51 12.93
C ARG A 162 -10.48 -2.92 13.54
N ARG A 163 -9.44 -3.72 13.71
CA ARG A 163 -8.13 -3.28 14.24
C ARG A 163 -7.56 -2.16 13.38
N ILE A 164 -7.45 -2.38 12.05
CA ILE A 164 -6.92 -1.36 11.14
C ILE A 164 -7.83 -0.12 11.12
N SER A 165 -9.16 -0.30 11.21
CA SER A 165 -10.10 0.83 11.20
C SER A 165 -9.91 1.74 12.41
N ARG A 166 -9.72 1.15 13.59
CA ARG A 166 -9.47 1.86 14.85
C ARG A 166 -8.10 2.52 14.87
N ASP A 167 -7.07 1.79 14.45
CA ASP A 167 -5.68 2.23 14.63
C ASP A 167 -5.19 3.13 13.49
N HIS A 168 -5.78 3.01 12.28
CA HIS A 168 -5.28 3.67 11.05
C HIS A 168 -6.39 4.28 10.17
N GLY A 169 -7.63 4.28 10.65
CA GLY A 169 -8.78 4.86 9.96
C GLY A 169 -9.49 3.92 8.98
N GLY A 170 -10.79 4.17 8.82
CA GLY A 170 -11.68 3.33 8.02
C GLY A 170 -11.29 3.15 6.54
N PRO A 171 -10.85 4.19 5.82
CA PRO A 171 -10.42 4.05 4.42
C PRO A 171 -9.20 3.12 4.26
N SER A 172 -8.23 3.19 5.17
CA SER A 172 -7.05 2.32 5.16
C SER A 172 -7.46 0.86 5.34
N ALA A 173 -8.30 0.58 6.32
CA ALA A 173 -8.83 -0.77 6.57
C ALA A 173 -9.62 -1.30 5.37
N ASN A 174 -10.49 -0.47 4.79
CA ASN A 174 -11.26 -0.86 3.62
C ASN A 174 -10.36 -1.20 2.43
N LYS A 175 -9.35 -0.37 2.15
CA LYS A 175 -8.45 -0.58 1.02
C LYS A 175 -7.58 -1.83 1.21
N THR A 176 -7.03 -2.04 2.40
CA THR A 176 -6.25 -3.25 2.73
C THR A 176 -7.05 -4.52 2.50
N LEU A 177 -8.26 -4.62 3.06
CA LEU A 177 -9.08 -5.82 2.92
C LEU A 177 -9.68 -5.99 1.52
N ARG A 178 -9.89 -4.90 0.77
CA ARG A 178 -10.25 -4.98 -0.67
C ARG A 178 -9.11 -5.55 -1.51
N ASP A 179 -7.87 -5.19 -1.22
CA ASP A 179 -6.71 -5.75 -1.91
C ASP A 179 -6.55 -7.23 -1.59
N PHE A 180 -6.65 -7.60 -0.30
CA PHE A 180 -6.63 -9.00 0.11
C PHE A 180 -7.75 -9.80 -0.56
N ARG A 181 -8.97 -9.23 -0.61
CA ARG A 181 -10.11 -9.84 -1.31
C ARG A 181 -9.81 -10.09 -2.78
N ALA A 182 -9.21 -9.11 -3.47
CA ALA A 182 -8.89 -9.20 -4.88
C ALA A 182 -7.85 -10.31 -5.14
N ALA A 183 -6.77 -10.34 -4.35
CA ALA A 183 -5.75 -11.38 -4.44
C ALA A 183 -6.36 -12.76 -4.14
N TYR A 184 -7.14 -12.90 -3.07
CA TYR A 184 -7.79 -14.17 -2.70
C TYR A 184 -8.74 -14.68 -3.80
N ASN A 185 -9.50 -13.78 -4.42
CA ASN A 185 -10.35 -14.13 -5.56
C ASN A 185 -9.56 -14.53 -6.81
N PHE A 186 -8.31 -14.07 -6.96
CA PHE A 186 -7.42 -14.56 -7.99
C PHE A 186 -6.97 -15.98 -7.67
N ALA A 187 -6.52 -16.27 -6.45
CA ALA A 187 -6.14 -17.64 -6.04
C ALA A 187 -7.26 -18.66 -6.27
N LEU A 188 -8.51 -18.31 -5.91
CA LEU A 188 -9.68 -19.16 -6.16
C LEU A 188 -9.91 -19.48 -7.66
N LYS A 189 -9.35 -18.70 -8.58
CA LYS A 189 -9.46 -18.95 -10.03
C LYS A 189 -8.31 -19.77 -10.60
N VAL A 190 -7.12 -19.67 -10.00
CA VAL A 190 -5.90 -20.28 -10.54
C VAL A 190 -5.52 -21.58 -9.84
N VAL A 191 -6.12 -21.88 -8.68
CA VAL A 191 -5.96 -23.18 -8.04
C VAL A 191 -6.64 -24.26 -8.89
N ASP A 192 -5.92 -25.35 -9.17
CA ASP A 192 -6.41 -26.44 -10.02
C ASP A 192 -7.59 -27.19 -9.40
N ASP A 193 -7.57 -27.34 -8.07
CA ASP A 193 -8.66 -27.93 -7.29
C ASP A 193 -9.56 -26.81 -6.72
N PRO A 194 -10.80 -26.64 -7.22
CA PRO A 194 -11.73 -25.62 -6.74
C PRO A 194 -12.08 -25.73 -5.25
N ASP A 195 -11.94 -26.91 -4.66
CA ASP A 195 -12.27 -27.17 -3.25
C ASP A 195 -11.05 -27.04 -2.32
N ALA A 196 -9.85 -26.83 -2.86
CA ALA A 196 -8.62 -26.72 -2.06
C ALA A 196 -8.56 -25.45 -1.19
N LEU A 197 -9.32 -24.40 -1.55
CA LEU A 197 -9.37 -23.15 -0.80
C LEU A 197 -10.79 -22.85 -0.32
N PRO A 198 -10.95 -22.44 0.96
CA PRO A 198 -12.25 -22.04 1.45
C PRO A 198 -12.75 -20.76 0.77
N GLY A 199 -14.05 -20.49 0.88
CA GLY A 199 -14.61 -19.24 0.39
C GLY A 199 -13.94 -18.01 1.02
N ASN A 200 -13.77 -16.95 0.21
CA ASN A 200 -13.04 -15.75 0.59
C ASN A 200 -13.49 -15.17 1.96
N PRO A 201 -12.60 -15.11 2.96
CA PRO A 201 -12.98 -14.72 4.32
C PRO A 201 -13.42 -13.25 4.43
N VAL A 202 -13.03 -12.41 3.47
CA VAL A 202 -13.45 -10.99 3.40
C VAL A 202 -14.94 -10.85 3.12
N ALA A 203 -15.62 -11.90 2.63
CA ALA A 203 -17.08 -11.90 2.50
C ALA A 203 -17.82 -11.70 3.84
N ALA A 204 -17.15 -11.85 4.99
CA ALA A 204 -17.70 -11.53 6.31
C ALA A 204 -17.48 -10.08 6.77
N VAL A 205 -16.72 -9.27 6.03
CA VAL A 205 -16.33 -7.93 6.45
C VAL A 205 -17.38 -6.91 6.03
N THR A 206 -17.93 -6.19 7.02
CA THR A 206 -18.73 -4.98 6.78
C THR A 206 -17.78 -3.79 6.67
N PHE A 207 -17.60 -3.27 5.46
CA PHE A 207 -16.71 -2.14 5.21
C PHE A 207 -17.21 -0.84 5.86
N ASN A 208 -16.27 0.02 6.27
CA ASN A 208 -16.60 1.33 6.81
C ASN A 208 -17.27 2.21 5.75
N LYS A 209 -18.21 3.07 6.17
CA LYS A 209 -18.78 4.09 5.29
C LYS A 209 -17.71 5.12 4.93
N GLU A 210 -17.36 5.20 3.66
CA GLU A 210 -16.44 6.23 3.14
C GLU A 210 -17.26 7.45 2.70
N ARG A 211 -16.89 8.63 3.19
CA ARG A 211 -17.43 9.91 2.70
C ARG A 211 -16.38 10.54 1.79
N SER A 212 -16.73 10.81 0.54
CA SER A 212 -15.86 11.60 -0.32
C SER A 212 -15.83 13.04 0.19
N SER A 213 -14.64 13.62 0.30
CA SER A 213 -14.50 15.06 0.53
C SER A 213 -14.80 15.76 -0.79
N ASN A 214 -15.99 16.35 -0.91
CA ASN A 214 -16.37 17.18 -2.05
C ASN A 214 -16.06 18.66 -1.80
N ARG A 215 -15.01 18.95 -1.02
CA ARG A 215 -14.63 20.32 -0.71
C ARG A 215 -14.28 21.07 -1.99
N VAL A 216 -14.75 22.30 -2.05
CA VAL A 216 -14.48 23.30 -3.08
C VAL A 216 -14.14 24.60 -2.35
N ILE A 217 -13.31 25.43 -2.98
CA ILE A 217 -13.23 26.85 -2.61
C ILE A 217 -14.51 27.49 -3.14
N MET A 218 -15.29 28.12 -2.26
CA MET A 218 -16.54 28.76 -2.65
C MET A 218 -16.24 30.06 -3.41
N PRO A 219 -17.14 30.51 -4.30
CA PRO A 219 -16.94 31.73 -5.08
C PRO A 219 -16.55 32.95 -4.24
N GLU A 220 -17.16 33.13 -3.07
CA GLU A 220 -16.90 34.21 -2.11
C GLU A 220 -15.50 34.15 -1.48
N ASP A 221 -14.89 32.96 -1.39
CA ASP A 221 -13.56 32.75 -0.80
C ASP A 221 -12.43 32.85 -1.86
N LEU A 222 -12.77 32.89 -3.15
CA LEU A 222 -11.79 32.91 -4.24
C LEU A 222 -10.88 34.14 -4.25
N PRO A 223 -11.36 35.37 -3.99
CA PRO A 223 -10.48 36.55 -3.90
C PRO A 223 -9.43 36.42 -2.81
N ASP A 224 -9.84 35.98 -1.62
CA ASP A 224 -8.94 35.75 -0.48
C ASP A 224 -7.92 34.65 -0.78
N TRP A 225 -8.36 33.56 -1.43
CA TRP A 225 -7.47 32.51 -1.90
C TRP A 225 -6.46 33.05 -2.92
N TRP A 226 -6.91 33.86 -3.87
CA TRP A 226 -6.08 34.45 -4.91
C TRP A 226 -4.97 35.30 -4.32
N ALA A 227 -5.32 36.21 -3.39
CA ALA A 227 -4.36 37.06 -2.70
C ALA A 227 -3.27 36.23 -1.99
N LYS A 228 -3.67 35.13 -1.32
CA LYS A 228 -2.73 34.22 -0.65
C LYS A 228 -1.80 33.50 -1.63
N ILE A 229 -2.31 33.09 -2.80
CA ILE A 229 -1.48 32.47 -3.85
C ILE A 229 -0.52 33.49 -4.46
N GLN A 230 -0.99 34.70 -4.77
CA GLN A 230 -0.16 35.76 -5.34
C GLN A 230 0.97 36.20 -4.39
N ALA A 231 0.74 36.13 -3.08
CA ALA A 231 1.73 36.40 -2.04
C ALA A 231 2.80 35.29 -1.85
N LEU A 232 2.70 34.16 -2.56
CA LEU A 232 3.71 33.10 -2.46
C LEU A 232 5.08 33.60 -2.99
N ARG A 233 6.10 33.56 -2.12
CA ARG A 233 7.47 33.99 -2.46
C ARG A 233 8.12 33.22 -3.62
N ASN A 234 7.71 31.98 -3.86
CA ASN A 234 8.24 31.18 -4.95
C ASN A 234 7.35 31.37 -6.20
N PRO A 235 7.84 32.05 -7.26
CA PRO A 235 7.04 32.34 -8.44
C PRO A 235 6.59 31.08 -9.19
N LEU A 236 7.41 30.03 -9.26
CA LEU A 236 7.02 28.77 -9.89
C LEU A 236 5.87 28.10 -9.15
N ARG A 237 5.84 28.17 -7.81
CA ARG A 237 4.73 27.60 -7.03
C ARG A 237 3.45 28.43 -7.17
N ARG A 238 3.56 29.74 -7.19
CA ARG A 238 2.43 30.65 -7.47
C ARG A 238 1.78 30.31 -8.82
N ASP A 239 2.58 30.24 -9.87
CA ASP A 239 2.09 29.96 -11.21
C ASP A 239 1.62 28.51 -11.37
N MET A 240 2.21 27.56 -10.63
CA MET A 240 1.70 26.18 -10.54
C MET A 240 0.27 26.13 -10.01
N HIS A 241 -0.04 26.82 -8.90
CA HIS A 241 -1.40 26.83 -8.35
C HIS A 241 -2.36 27.61 -9.25
N THR A 242 -1.90 28.68 -9.88
CA THR A 242 -2.67 29.44 -10.88
C THR A 242 -3.07 28.55 -12.05
N LEU A 243 -2.10 27.88 -12.68
CA LEU A 243 -2.37 26.93 -13.76
C LEU A 243 -3.22 25.75 -13.27
N GLY A 244 -3.03 25.29 -12.04
CA GLY A 244 -3.82 24.22 -11.42
C GLY A 244 -5.30 24.56 -11.29
N LEU A 245 -5.63 25.80 -10.92
CA LEU A 245 -7.01 26.29 -10.89
C LEU A 245 -7.58 26.44 -12.30
N LEU A 246 -6.84 27.07 -13.22
CA LEU A 246 -7.32 27.38 -14.57
C LEU A 246 -7.48 26.14 -15.46
N SER A 247 -6.65 25.11 -15.27
CA SER A 247 -6.69 23.89 -16.09
C SER A 247 -7.59 22.80 -15.53
N GLY A 248 -7.92 22.85 -14.24
CA GLY A 248 -8.60 21.75 -13.55
C GLY A 248 -7.84 20.42 -13.58
N LEU A 249 -6.55 20.38 -13.91
CA LEU A 249 -5.76 19.15 -13.97
C LEU A 249 -5.74 18.41 -12.63
N ARG A 250 -5.55 17.08 -12.68
CA ARG A 250 -5.25 16.32 -11.46
C ARG A 250 -3.91 16.82 -10.91
N PRO A 251 -3.74 17.06 -9.59
CA PRO A 251 -2.50 17.60 -9.01
C PRO A 251 -1.26 16.80 -9.39
N GLY A 252 -1.36 15.46 -9.38
CA GLY A 252 -0.26 14.59 -9.81
C GLY A 252 0.13 14.79 -11.27
N THR A 253 -0.83 15.03 -12.16
CA THR A 253 -0.58 15.35 -13.57
C THR A 253 0.07 16.72 -13.71
N LEU A 254 -0.49 17.74 -13.04
CA LEU A 254 0.01 19.11 -13.05
C LEU A 254 1.49 19.19 -12.68
N VAL A 255 1.90 18.54 -11.59
CA VAL A 255 3.31 18.59 -11.14
C VAL A 255 4.25 17.75 -11.99
N SER A 256 3.71 16.79 -12.75
CA SER A 256 4.48 15.93 -13.66
C SER A 256 4.61 16.52 -15.08
N LEU A 257 4.08 17.71 -15.34
CA LEU A 257 4.20 18.34 -16.65
C LEU A 257 5.67 18.58 -17.00
N ARG A 258 6.01 18.33 -18.26
CA ARG A 258 7.34 18.57 -18.83
C ARG A 258 7.33 19.79 -19.73
N ARG A 259 8.49 20.44 -19.87
CA ARG A 259 8.65 21.64 -20.72
C ARG A 259 8.43 21.31 -22.19
N ASP A 260 8.91 20.14 -22.62
CA ASP A 260 8.75 19.63 -23.98
C ASP A 260 7.30 19.25 -24.33
N TRP A 261 6.35 19.33 -23.39
CA TRP A 261 4.92 19.14 -23.67
C TRP A 261 4.18 20.45 -23.92
N VAL A 262 4.78 21.59 -23.58
CA VAL A 262 4.16 22.90 -23.79
C VAL A 262 4.29 23.28 -25.26
N ARG A 263 3.17 23.60 -25.90
CA ARG A 263 3.05 24.03 -27.29
C ARG A 263 2.32 25.36 -27.32
N THR A 264 3.02 26.44 -26.96
CA THR A 264 2.41 27.77 -26.83
C THR A 264 1.85 28.29 -28.15
N ALA A 265 2.54 28.01 -29.27
CA ALA A 265 2.09 28.34 -30.62
C ALA A 265 0.73 27.70 -30.96
N ASP A 266 0.55 26.44 -30.56
CA ASP A 266 -0.71 25.70 -30.78
C ASP A 266 -1.68 25.85 -29.59
N ARG A 267 -1.33 26.68 -28.60
CA ARG A 267 -2.11 26.94 -27.39
C ARG A 267 -2.52 25.65 -26.65
N ALA A 268 -1.58 24.73 -26.51
CA ALA A 268 -1.81 23.43 -25.88
C ALA A 268 -0.70 23.01 -24.92
N ILE A 269 -1.04 22.13 -23.98
CA ILE A 269 -0.07 21.24 -23.32
C ILE A 269 -0.41 19.81 -23.71
N SER A 270 0.47 19.18 -24.48
CA SER A 270 0.29 17.83 -25.01
C SER A 270 0.80 16.77 -24.05
N ILE A 271 -0.11 16.12 -23.32
CA ILE A 271 0.21 15.12 -22.31
C ILE A 271 0.14 13.73 -22.96
N PRO A 272 1.27 13.03 -23.17
CA PRO A 272 1.30 11.80 -23.96
C PRO A 272 0.54 10.64 -23.32
N ARG A 273 0.53 10.58 -21.97
CA ARG A 273 -0.15 9.52 -21.23
C ARG A 273 -0.70 10.03 -19.92
N MET A 274 -2.02 10.16 -19.87
CA MET A 274 -2.76 10.45 -18.66
C MET A 274 -2.89 9.21 -17.78
N LYS A 275 -3.36 9.40 -16.54
CA LYS A 275 -3.70 8.31 -15.63
C LYS A 275 -4.77 7.36 -16.22
N SER A 276 -5.59 7.86 -17.13
CA SER A 276 -6.57 7.07 -17.90
C SER A 276 -5.92 6.15 -18.96
N GLY A 277 -4.63 6.30 -19.23
CA GLY A 277 -3.89 5.55 -20.26
C GLY A 277 -3.86 6.23 -21.63
N ARG A 278 -4.58 7.34 -21.81
CA ARG A 278 -4.78 8.03 -23.10
C ARG A 278 -3.96 9.32 -23.15
N SER A 279 -3.61 9.77 -24.35
CA SER A 279 -3.05 11.12 -24.53
C SER A 279 -4.14 12.18 -24.38
N PHE A 280 -3.74 13.38 -23.98
CA PHE A 280 -4.64 14.50 -23.76
C PHE A 280 -3.94 15.81 -24.08
N ASP A 281 -4.48 16.57 -25.02
CA ASP A 281 -4.07 17.93 -25.29
C ASP A 281 -4.94 18.89 -24.49
N LEU A 282 -4.37 19.51 -23.45
CA LEU A 282 -5.04 20.54 -22.65
C LEU A 282 -5.08 21.84 -23.46
N PRO A 283 -6.27 22.38 -23.81
CA PRO A 283 -6.36 23.70 -24.43
C PRO A 283 -5.93 24.78 -23.44
N LEU A 284 -5.23 25.81 -23.92
CA LEU A 284 -4.77 26.94 -23.13
C LEU A 284 -5.48 28.21 -23.59
N SER A 285 -6.24 28.83 -22.68
CA SER A 285 -6.69 30.22 -22.86
C SER A 285 -5.50 31.17 -23.02
N GLY A 286 -5.73 32.37 -23.55
CA GLY A 286 -4.67 33.38 -23.72
C GLY A 286 -3.89 33.61 -22.42
N HIS A 287 -4.59 33.76 -21.29
CA HIS A 287 -3.96 33.91 -19.99
C HIS A 287 -3.16 32.67 -19.54
N MET A 288 -3.64 31.45 -19.85
CA MET A 288 -2.88 30.24 -19.54
C MET A 288 -1.59 30.14 -20.36
N VAL A 289 -1.57 30.66 -21.59
CA VAL A 289 -0.34 30.75 -22.40
C VAL A 289 0.65 31.69 -21.72
N GLU A 290 0.23 32.88 -21.29
CA GLU A 290 1.10 33.83 -20.56
C GLU A 290 1.67 33.22 -19.26
N VAL A 291 0.83 32.50 -18.52
CA VAL A 291 1.26 31.76 -17.32
C VAL A 291 2.30 30.70 -17.69
N ALA A 292 2.06 29.90 -18.72
CA ALA A 292 2.97 28.86 -19.17
C ALA A 292 4.33 29.43 -19.63
N GLU A 293 4.33 30.51 -20.39
CA GLU A 293 5.54 31.21 -20.84
C GLU A 293 6.33 31.76 -19.66
N ARG A 294 5.65 32.40 -18.69
CA ARG A 294 6.29 32.89 -17.47
C ARG A 294 6.93 31.76 -16.65
N ILE A 295 6.26 30.61 -16.56
CA ILE A 295 6.81 29.40 -15.92
C ILE A 295 8.06 28.92 -16.66
N LEU A 296 8.02 28.85 -18.00
CA LEU A 296 9.16 28.42 -18.82
C LEU A 296 10.38 29.33 -18.63
N VAL A 297 10.19 30.64 -18.70
CA VAL A 297 11.25 31.65 -18.50
C VAL A 297 11.84 31.54 -17.09
N THR A 298 10.97 31.54 -16.07
CA THR A 298 11.39 31.44 -14.66
C THR A 298 12.11 30.12 -14.40
N GLY A 299 11.60 29.02 -14.95
CA GLY A 299 12.17 27.69 -14.84
C GLY A 299 13.54 27.58 -15.53
N ALA A 300 13.74 28.23 -16.68
CA ALA A 300 15.02 28.26 -17.37
C ALA A 300 16.09 28.99 -16.54
N VAL A 301 15.72 30.07 -15.83
CA VAL A 301 16.64 30.80 -14.95
C VAL A 301 16.99 30.00 -13.69
N LEU A 302 15.98 29.47 -13.00
CA LEU A 302 16.18 28.79 -11.70
C LEU A 302 16.70 27.35 -11.86
N PHE A 303 16.32 26.68 -12.94
CA PHE A 303 16.59 25.27 -13.21
C PHE A 303 16.88 25.04 -14.72
N PRO A 304 18.02 25.51 -15.24
CA PRO A 304 18.29 25.56 -16.68
C PRO A 304 18.26 24.18 -17.37
N LYS A 305 18.75 23.14 -16.69
CA LYS A 305 18.85 21.78 -17.23
C LYS A 305 17.65 20.89 -16.91
N SER A 306 16.58 21.43 -16.34
CA SER A 306 15.42 20.61 -15.96
C SER A 306 14.48 20.38 -17.14
N GLU A 307 14.04 19.15 -17.32
CA GLU A 307 12.96 18.79 -18.24
C GLU A 307 11.56 19.10 -17.68
N TRP A 308 11.44 19.30 -16.36
CA TRP A 308 10.17 19.49 -15.68
C TRP A 308 9.69 20.95 -15.78
N LEU A 309 8.38 21.12 -15.94
CA LEU A 309 7.75 22.43 -15.92
C LEU A 309 7.76 23.03 -14.50
N PHE A 310 7.55 22.18 -13.49
CA PHE A 310 7.63 22.56 -12.07
C PHE A 310 8.72 21.76 -11.32
N PRO A 311 10.00 22.14 -11.49
CA PRO A 311 11.11 21.43 -10.86
C PRO A 311 11.30 21.79 -9.38
N THR A 312 11.91 20.86 -8.64
CA THR A 312 12.44 21.09 -7.28
C THR A 312 13.71 20.28 -7.06
N ARG A 313 14.47 20.57 -6.01
CA ARG A 313 15.60 19.72 -5.59
C ARG A 313 15.15 18.72 -4.54
N SER A 314 15.43 17.44 -4.79
CA SER A 314 15.23 16.36 -3.84
C SER A 314 16.02 16.64 -2.57
N SER A 315 15.36 16.63 -1.41
CA SER A 315 16.05 16.76 -0.12
C SER A 315 16.88 15.52 0.24
N LYS A 316 16.63 14.38 -0.42
CA LYS A 316 17.33 13.11 -0.18
C LYS A 316 18.54 12.93 -1.10
N THR A 317 18.36 13.21 -2.39
CA THR A 317 19.39 12.94 -3.42
C THR A 317 20.06 14.21 -3.96
N GLY A 318 19.50 15.40 -3.70
CA GLY A 318 19.98 16.67 -4.26
C GLY A 318 19.65 16.90 -5.74
N GLU A 319 19.18 15.86 -6.42
CA GLU A 319 18.82 15.88 -7.84
C GLU A 319 17.61 16.77 -8.11
N VAL A 320 17.56 17.30 -9.33
CA VAL A 320 16.40 18.05 -9.81
C VAL A 320 15.34 17.07 -10.27
N ILE A 321 14.18 17.10 -9.62
CA ILE A 321 13.04 16.23 -9.88
C ILE A 321 11.78 17.07 -10.14
N ALA A 322 10.73 16.44 -10.68
CA ALA A 322 9.39 17.01 -10.63
C ALA A 322 8.97 17.27 -9.18
N THR A 323 8.39 18.43 -8.89
CA THR A 323 7.86 18.68 -7.54
C THR A 323 6.85 17.61 -7.15
N GLN A 324 6.99 17.07 -5.94
CA GLN A 324 6.02 16.13 -5.37
C GLN A 324 5.06 16.85 -4.41
N VAL A 325 5.18 18.17 -4.29
CA VAL A 325 4.44 19.00 -3.35
C VAL A 325 3.49 19.91 -4.14
N TRP A 326 2.20 19.58 -4.07
CA TRP A 326 1.09 20.37 -4.62
C TRP A 326 0.15 20.90 -3.52
N LYS A 327 0.53 20.74 -2.25
CA LYS A 327 -0.18 21.30 -1.10
C LYS A 327 0.70 22.32 -0.40
N GLU A 328 0.16 23.50 -0.17
CA GLU A 328 0.84 24.51 0.62
C GLU A 328 0.59 24.30 2.10
N LYS A 329 1.66 24.26 2.90
CA LYS A 329 1.55 24.08 4.36
C LYS A 329 0.75 25.21 5.01
N ALA A 330 0.86 26.43 4.48
CA ALA A 330 0.13 27.60 4.95
C ALA A 330 -1.33 27.65 4.47
N LEU A 331 -1.69 26.85 3.46
CA LEU A 331 -3.05 26.78 2.91
C LEU A 331 -3.54 25.31 2.92
N PRO A 332 -3.57 24.67 4.11
CA PRO A 332 -3.90 23.27 4.22
C PRO A 332 -5.36 23.09 3.80
N SER A 333 -5.54 22.33 2.73
CA SER A 333 -6.83 22.02 2.10
C SER A 333 -7.37 23.02 1.09
N ASP A 334 -6.68 24.13 0.85
CA ASP A 334 -7.06 25.09 -0.20
C ASP A 334 -6.17 24.97 -1.45
N THR A 335 -5.39 23.89 -1.50
CA THR A 335 -4.48 23.56 -2.61
C THR A 335 -4.53 22.05 -2.93
N GLY A 336 -4.17 21.69 -4.15
CA GLY A 336 -4.25 20.31 -4.65
C GLY A 336 -5.62 19.98 -5.26
N HIS A 337 -6.25 18.88 -4.84
CA HIS A 337 -7.47 18.38 -5.49
C HIS A 337 -8.65 19.35 -5.46
N ILE A 338 -8.70 20.22 -4.45
CA ILE A 338 -9.76 21.23 -4.31
C ILE A 338 -9.83 22.15 -5.53
N LEU A 339 -8.71 22.51 -6.16
CA LEU A 339 -8.67 23.39 -7.33
C LEU A 339 -9.42 22.78 -8.52
N ARG A 340 -9.27 21.47 -8.73
CA ARG A 340 -10.03 20.73 -9.75
C ARG A 340 -11.52 20.64 -9.41
N HIS A 341 -11.87 20.53 -8.13
CA HIS A 341 -13.28 20.53 -7.72
C HIS A 341 -13.90 21.92 -7.93
N THR A 342 -13.18 22.99 -7.57
CA THR A 342 -13.58 24.38 -7.82
C THR A 342 -13.73 24.65 -9.32
N TYR A 343 -12.76 24.26 -10.17
CA TYR A 343 -12.88 24.38 -11.63
C TYR A 343 -14.18 23.73 -12.14
N ARG A 344 -14.48 22.51 -11.66
CA ARG A 344 -15.72 21.80 -12.05
C ARG A 344 -16.97 22.54 -11.61
N THR A 345 -16.99 23.08 -10.40
CA THR A 345 -18.12 23.86 -9.87
C THR A 345 -18.33 25.13 -10.68
N VAL A 346 -17.27 25.85 -11.02
CA VAL A 346 -17.34 27.03 -11.88
C VAL A 346 -17.85 26.65 -13.27
N ALA A 347 -17.37 25.55 -13.86
CA ALA A 347 -17.85 25.08 -15.16
C ALA A 347 -19.35 24.79 -15.18
N GLN A 348 -19.88 24.24 -14.08
CA GLN A 348 -21.32 24.06 -13.92
C GLN A 348 -22.06 25.39 -13.81
N GLY A 349 -21.52 26.35 -13.04
CA GLY A 349 -22.12 27.67 -12.85
C GLY A 349 -22.17 28.51 -14.14
N VAL A 350 -21.14 28.41 -14.98
CA VAL A 350 -21.05 29.13 -16.26
C VAL A 350 -21.86 28.41 -17.37
N GLY A 351 -22.34 27.20 -17.12
CA GLY A 351 -23.11 26.42 -18.08
C GLY A 351 -22.25 25.86 -19.21
N VAL A 352 -21.02 25.42 -18.93
CA VAL A 352 -20.22 24.64 -19.89
C VAL A 352 -20.94 23.34 -20.16
N ASP A 353 -21.03 22.96 -21.44
CA ASP A 353 -21.66 21.70 -21.82
C ASP A 353 -21.04 20.53 -21.01
N LYS A 354 -21.90 19.57 -20.61
CA LYS A 354 -21.49 18.48 -19.71
C LYS A 354 -20.45 17.56 -20.35
N VAL A 355 -20.47 17.39 -21.67
CA VAL A 355 -19.47 16.62 -22.40
C VAL A 355 -18.17 17.42 -22.45
N ASN A 356 -18.23 18.69 -22.83
CA ASN A 356 -17.04 19.55 -22.91
C ASN A 356 -16.34 19.70 -21.54
N ALA A 357 -17.09 19.90 -20.46
CA ALA A 357 -16.54 19.98 -19.10
C ALA A 357 -15.89 18.65 -18.64
N ARG A 358 -16.38 17.51 -19.14
CA ARG A 358 -15.74 16.20 -18.90
C ARG A 358 -14.45 16.06 -19.72
N LEU A 359 -14.47 16.48 -20.99
CA LEU A 359 -13.31 16.44 -21.87
C LEU A 359 -12.17 17.34 -21.40
N LEU A 360 -12.45 18.60 -21.01
CA LEU A 360 -11.47 19.52 -20.41
C LEU A 360 -10.80 18.96 -19.15
N LEU A 361 -11.48 18.06 -18.44
CA LEU A 361 -10.97 17.41 -17.25
C LEU A 361 -10.25 16.07 -17.51
N ASP A 362 -10.09 15.61 -18.76
CA ASP A 362 -9.66 14.22 -19.06
C ASP A 362 -10.52 13.20 -18.28
N HIS A 363 -11.83 13.33 -18.41
CA HIS A 363 -12.76 12.26 -18.06
C HIS A 363 -13.13 11.47 -19.32
N THR A 364 -13.24 10.15 -19.16
CA THR A 364 -13.73 9.29 -20.23
C THR A 364 -15.17 9.65 -20.57
N VAL A 365 -15.43 9.87 -21.85
CA VAL A 365 -16.76 10.04 -22.41
C VAL A 365 -16.98 8.89 -23.39
N PRO A 366 -18.09 8.13 -23.28
CA PRO A 366 -18.39 7.08 -24.25
C PRO A 366 -18.40 7.62 -25.68
N GLY A 367 -17.68 6.96 -26.59
CA GLY A 367 -17.57 7.37 -28.00
C GLY A 367 -16.57 8.49 -28.28
N ILE A 368 -15.79 8.95 -27.30
CA ILE A 368 -14.72 9.93 -27.51
C ILE A 368 -13.40 9.40 -26.93
N ASP A 369 -12.46 9.09 -27.82
CA ASP A 369 -11.21 8.42 -27.48
C ASP A 369 -10.18 9.37 -26.83
N GLY A 370 -10.31 10.69 -26.98
CA GLY A 370 -9.47 11.66 -26.30
C GLY A 370 -9.73 13.09 -26.77
N VAL A 371 -8.90 14.02 -26.30
CA VAL A 371 -8.84 15.37 -26.85
C VAL A 371 -7.48 15.50 -27.52
N TYR A 372 -7.51 15.73 -28.83
CA TYR A 372 -6.32 15.79 -29.68
C TYR A 372 -6.32 17.10 -30.46
N ILE A 373 -5.16 17.75 -30.52
CA ILE A 373 -4.96 18.98 -31.26
C ILE A 373 -5.11 18.78 -32.77
N HIS A 374 -4.90 17.55 -33.24
CA HIS A 374 -5.13 17.17 -34.63
C HIS A 374 -6.63 17.01 -34.97
N GLU A 375 -7.49 16.80 -33.97
CA GLU A 375 -8.95 16.85 -34.11
C GLU A 375 -9.44 18.30 -33.98
N ARG A 376 -9.04 19.17 -34.93
CA ARG A 376 -9.19 20.63 -34.84
C ARG A 376 -10.58 21.11 -34.43
N ALA A 377 -11.66 20.58 -35.01
CA ALA A 377 -13.02 21.02 -34.70
C ALA A 377 -13.39 20.82 -33.22
N LEU A 378 -13.01 19.67 -32.64
CA LEU A 378 -13.22 19.40 -31.21
C LEU A 378 -12.29 20.27 -30.35
N PHE A 379 -11.02 20.37 -30.74
CA PHE A 379 -10.04 21.17 -30.01
C PHE A 379 -10.41 22.66 -29.95
N ASP A 380 -10.82 23.25 -31.07
CA ASP A 380 -11.23 24.65 -31.17
C ASP A 380 -12.47 24.94 -30.31
N THR A 381 -13.42 24.00 -30.28
CA THR A 381 -14.59 24.07 -29.39
C THR A 381 -14.18 24.08 -27.92
N LEU A 382 -13.28 23.18 -27.53
CA LEU A 382 -12.78 23.08 -26.16
C LEU A 382 -11.90 24.28 -25.78
N LEU A 383 -11.14 24.84 -26.72
CA LEU A 383 -10.37 26.05 -26.54
C LEU A 383 -11.28 27.25 -26.26
N ALA A 384 -12.38 27.40 -27.00
CA ALA A 384 -13.37 28.44 -26.76
C ALA A 384 -14.05 28.29 -25.39
N GLU A 385 -14.40 27.07 -24.98
CA GLU A 385 -14.92 26.80 -23.63
C GLU A 385 -13.87 27.09 -22.55
N GLN A 386 -12.59 26.78 -22.80
CA GLN A 386 -11.51 27.08 -21.87
C GLN A 386 -11.27 28.58 -21.71
N GLU A 387 -11.45 29.38 -22.77
CA GLU A 387 -11.44 30.85 -22.69
C GLU A 387 -12.56 31.36 -21.81
N ARG A 388 -13.79 30.89 -22.05
CA ARG A 388 -14.96 31.26 -21.24
C ARG A 388 -14.78 30.88 -19.78
N MET A 389 -14.22 29.69 -19.52
CA MET A 389 -13.87 29.23 -18.19
C MET A 389 -12.83 30.11 -17.50
N THR A 390 -11.78 30.49 -18.23
CA THR A 390 -10.72 31.35 -17.70
C THR A 390 -11.29 32.72 -17.31
N ALA A 391 -12.07 33.34 -18.19
CA ALA A 391 -12.71 34.62 -17.93
C ALA A 391 -13.62 34.57 -16.70
N ALA A 392 -14.43 33.51 -16.57
CA ALA A 392 -15.32 33.33 -15.42
C ALA A 392 -14.56 33.10 -14.10
N ILE A 393 -13.44 32.37 -14.12
CA ILE A 393 -12.60 32.22 -12.92
C ILE A 393 -12.02 33.58 -12.53
N PHE A 394 -11.46 34.35 -13.47
CA PHE A 394 -10.92 35.69 -13.15
C PHE A 394 -11.97 36.67 -12.63
N ALA A 395 -13.20 36.61 -13.16
CA ALA A 395 -14.32 37.37 -12.63
C ALA A 395 -14.56 37.13 -11.13
N LEU A 396 -14.34 35.89 -10.68
CA LEU A 396 -14.48 35.50 -9.28
C LEU A 396 -13.24 35.80 -8.44
N LEU A 397 -12.04 35.81 -9.03
CA LEU A 397 -10.80 36.12 -8.32
C LEU A 397 -10.65 37.63 -8.04
N GLU A 398 -11.10 38.47 -8.98
CA GLU A 398 -10.90 39.93 -8.95
C GLU A 398 -12.21 40.70 -9.21
N PRO A 399 -13.23 40.57 -8.33
CA PRO A 399 -14.58 41.10 -8.57
C PRO A 399 -14.65 42.64 -8.64
N GLU A 400 -13.67 43.35 -8.08
CA GLU A 400 -13.65 44.82 -8.07
C GLU A 400 -13.23 45.43 -9.40
N GLN A 401 -12.38 44.76 -10.20
CA GLN A 401 -11.95 45.27 -11.51
C GLN A 401 -13.09 45.29 -12.54
N GLN A 402 -14.12 44.44 -12.35
CA GLN A 402 -15.29 44.40 -13.23
C GLN A 402 -16.29 45.54 -12.98
N LYS A 403 -16.36 46.09 -11.75
CA LYS A 403 -17.22 47.24 -11.43
C LYS A 403 -16.74 48.56 -12.03
N ILE A 404 -15.49 48.61 -12.50
CA ILE A 404 -14.87 49.81 -13.09
C ILE A 404 -14.96 49.75 -14.63
N ALA A 405 -15.24 48.58 -15.21
CA ALA A 405 -15.25 48.34 -16.66
C ALA A 405 -16.66 48.22 -17.27
N GLY A 406 -17.72 48.27 -16.47
CA GLY A 406 -19.12 48.35 -16.90
C GLY A 406 -19.74 49.65 -16.40
#